data_AF-A0A1V6CF44-F1
#
_entry.id   AF-A0A1V6CF44-F1
#
_cell.length_a   1.000
_cell.length_b   1.000
_cell.length_c   1.000
_cell.angle_alpha   90.00
_cell.angle_beta   90.00
_cell.angle_gamma   90.00
#
_symmetry.space_group_name_H-M   'P 1'
#
loop_
_entity.id
_entity.type
_entity.pdbx_description
1 polymer ?
#
loop_
_entity_poly.entity_id
_entity_poly.type
_entity_poly.pdbx_seq_one_letter_code
_entity_poly.pdbx_strand_id
1 'polypeptide(L)'
;MTKKKKTLKGYKQAIKRPGAGFAVHPEFINREKGGFRDHPENRSNGRWSKENSYSYWLNFFKKLSIEEFQEYKKEHSKDMSMAALAAYARIMNSVPKLEEFKEVANRTEGIPKQQIELSSDKDKPLIFKVNLRQVDKDKNE
;
A
#
# COMPACT_ATOMS: atom_id res chain seq x y z
N MET A 1 55.37 31.74 -27.19
CA MET A 1 54.55 30.84 -28.03
C MET A 1 53.15 30.74 -27.45
N THR A 2 52.16 31.36 -28.08
CA THR A 2 50.77 31.50 -27.62
C THR A 2 49.83 30.62 -28.44
N LYS A 3 49.16 29.64 -27.82
CA LYS A 3 47.96 28.96 -28.33
C LYS A 3 47.19 28.36 -27.14
N LYS A 4 45.86 28.38 -27.01
CA LYS A 4 44.73 29.14 -27.59
C LYS A 4 43.53 28.77 -26.71
N LYS A 5 42.63 29.72 -26.48
CA LYS A 5 41.41 29.61 -25.65
C LYS A 5 40.45 28.53 -26.17
N LYS A 6 39.72 27.90 -25.24
CA LYS A 6 38.58 27.00 -25.45
C LYS A 6 37.61 27.58 -26.50
N THR A 7 37.16 26.75 -27.44
CA THR A 7 35.98 27.05 -28.25
C THR A 7 34.92 25.97 -28.00
N LEU A 8 33.89 26.35 -27.24
CA LEU A 8 32.57 25.72 -27.26
C LEU A 8 32.05 25.78 -28.70
N LYS A 9 32.15 24.67 -29.43
CA LYS A 9 31.59 24.56 -30.77
C LYS A 9 30.50 23.50 -30.76
N GLY A 10 29.26 23.97 -30.63
CA GLY A 10 28.14 23.33 -31.32
C GLY A 10 27.29 22.35 -30.53
N TYR A 11 26.72 22.76 -29.40
CA TYR A 11 25.36 22.33 -29.09
C TYR A 11 24.44 22.94 -30.15
N LYS A 12 24.18 22.19 -31.23
CA LYS A 12 23.02 22.35 -32.13
C LYS A 12 23.17 21.34 -33.26
N GLN A 13 22.45 20.23 -33.12
CA GLN A 13 21.56 19.75 -34.17
C GLN A 13 20.64 18.70 -33.53
N ALA A 14 19.44 19.16 -33.18
CA ALA A 14 18.31 18.30 -32.93
C ALA A 14 18.02 17.53 -34.22
N ILE A 15 18.37 16.25 -34.26
CA ILE A 15 17.98 15.35 -35.34
C ILE A 15 16.76 14.56 -34.86
N LYS A 16 15.69 14.73 -35.65
CA LYS A 16 14.31 14.33 -35.44
C LYS A 16 14.18 12.85 -35.04
N ARG A 17 13.28 12.58 -34.09
CA ARG A 17 12.80 11.24 -33.76
C ARG A 17 11.80 10.76 -34.82
N PRO A 18 12.05 9.62 -35.46
CA PRO A 18 10.98 8.71 -35.83
C PRO A 18 11.19 7.35 -35.15
N GLY A 19 10.15 6.88 -34.46
CA GLY A 19 10.10 5.52 -33.92
C GLY A 19 10.59 5.41 -32.47
N ALA A 20 9.69 4.94 -31.61
CA ALA A 20 9.97 4.64 -30.21
C ALA A 20 11.09 3.59 -30.09
N GLY A 21 12.30 4.05 -29.83
CA GLY A 21 13.44 3.23 -29.43
C GLY A 21 14.43 4.14 -28.73
N PHE A 22 14.69 3.88 -27.45
CA PHE A 22 15.83 4.48 -26.77
C PHE A 22 17.09 3.93 -27.45
N ALA A 23 17.65 4.68 -28.40
CA ALA A 23 18.96 4.38 -28.96
C ALA A 23 20.01 4.70 -27.89
N VAL A 24 20.26 3.73 -27.02
CA VAL A 24 21.38 3.78 -26.07
C VAL A 24 22.66 3.69 -26.91
N HIS A 25 23.55 4.67 -26.78
CA HIS A 25 24.84 4.69 -27.46
C HIS A 25 25.61 3.39 -27.10
N PRO A 26 26.19 2.68 -28.08
CA PRO A 26 26.67 1.30 -27.92
C PRO A 26 27.76 1.13 -26.85
N GLU A 27 28.43 2.21 -26.46
CA GLU A 27 29.45 2.23 -25.41
C GLU A 27 28.88 2.25 -23.97
N PHE A 28 27.57 2.47 -23.80
CA PHE A 28 26.92 2.49 -22.47
C PHE A 28 26.08 1.25 -22.17
N ILE A 29 26.01 0.29 -23.10
CA ILE A 29 25.43 -1.03 -22.81
C ILE A 29 26.56 -1.87 -22.23
N ASN A 30 26.72 -1.80 -20.91
CA ASN A 30 27.54 -2.77 -20.20
C ASN A 30 26.85 -4.14 -20.30
N ARG A 31 27.16 -4.86 -21.38
CA ARG A 31 26.52 -6.12 -21.78
C ARG A 31 27.12 -7.31 -21.04
N GLU A 32 28.04 -7.04 -20.12
CA GLU A 32 28.79 -8.03 -19.37
C GLU A 32 28.11 -8.28 -18.02
N LYS A 33 27.39 -9.40 -17.98
CA LYS A 33 27.09 -10.25 -16.81
C LYS A 33 26.32 -9.59 -15.66
N GLY A 34 25.04 -9.93 -15.57
CA GLY A 34 24.23 -9.65 -14.38
C GLY A 34 22.77 -9.27 -14.63
N GLY A 35 22.29 -9.35 -15.88
CA GLY A 35 20.89 -9.06 -16.20
C GLY A 35 19.96 -10.23 -15.90
N PHE A 36 18.64 -9.97 -15.78
CA PHE A 36 17.60 -11.01 -15.60
C PHE A 36 17.48 -12.03 -16.75
N ARG A 37 18.29 -11.88 -17.82
CA ARG A 37 18.46 -12.91 -18.86
C ARG A 37 19.43 -14.01 -18.43
N ASP A 38 20.46 -13.65 -17.66
CA ASP A 38 21.50 -14.56 -17.18
C ASP A 38 21.13 -15.17 -15.81
N HIS A 39 20.44 -14.40 -14.97
CA HIS A 39 19.93 -14.81 -13.66
C HIS A 39 18.41 -14.62 -13.57
N PRO A 40 17.61 -15.46 -14.25
CA PRO A 40 16.16 -15.38 -14.20
C PRO A 40 15.59 -15.62 -12.78
N GLU A 41 16.32 -16.30 -11.90
CA GLU A 41 15.98 -16.54 -10.49
C GLU A 41 15.94 -15.24 -9.65
N ASN A 42 16.74 -14.24 -10.02
CA ASN A 42 16.75 -12.93 -9.35
C ASN A 42 15.59 -12.04 -9.80
N ARG A 43 14.84 -12.49 -10.82
CA ARG A 43 13.66 -11.78 -11.27
C ARG A 43 12.61 -11.91 -10.18
N SER A 44 12.42 -10.83 -9.41
CA SER A 44 11.20 -10.70 -8.61
C SER A 44 10.03 -11.00 -9.54
N ASN A 45 9.14 -11.89 -9.13
CA ASN A 45 7.98 -12.24 -9.94
C ASN A 45 7.04 -11.02 -10.17
N GLY A 46 7.36 -9.86 -9.58
CA GLY A 46 6.60 -8.61 -9.66
C GLY A 46 5.27 -8.69 -8.92
N ARG A 47 5.00 -9.83 -8.28
CA ARG A 47 3.78 -10.08 -7.52
C ARG A 47 4.02 -9.65 -6.10
N TRP A 48 3.04 -8.96 -5.57
CA TRP A 48 2.97 -8.62 -4.17
C TRP A 48 2.97 -9.90 -3.32
N SER A 49 3.84 -9.95 -2.31
CA SER A 49 3.85 -10.99 -1.30
C SER A 49 2.69 -10.75 -0.32
N LYS A 50 1.84 -11.78 -0.17
CA LYS A 50 0.72 -11.76 0.78
C LYS A 50 1.20 -11.66 2.22
N GLU A 51 2.39 -12.17 2.55
CA GLU A 51 2.98 -12.13 3.89
C GLU A 51 3.32 -10.70 4.34
N ASN A 52 3.45 -9.76 3.41
CA ASN A 52 3.62 -8.33 3.68
C ASN A 52 2.29 -7.57 3.79
N SER A 53 1.16 -8.27 3.68
CA SER A 53 -0.17 -7.68 3.68
C SER A 53 -0.84 -7.70 5.03
N TYR A 54 -1.18 -6.52 5.52
CA TYR A 54 -1.96 -6.39 6.74
C TYR A 54 -3.36 -7.03 6.64
N SER A 55 -4.07 -6.80 5.53
CA SER A 55 -5.43 -7.34 5.33
C SER A 55 -5.45 -8.86 5.22
N TYR A 56 -4.40 -9.46 4.63
CA TYR A 56 -4.24 -10.92 4.59
C TYR A 56 -4.17 -11.49 6.01
N TRP A 57 -3.31 -10.92 6.86
CA TRP A 57 -3.11 -11.39 8.23
C TRP A 57 -4.36 -11.21 9.09
N LEU A 58 -5.09 -10.09 8.97
CA LEU A 58 -6.37 -9.94 9.67
C LEU A 58 -7.36 -11.05 9.31
N ASN A 59 -7.50 -11.35 8.02
CA ASN A 59 -8.41 -12.41 7.57
C ASN A 59 -7.93 -13.81 7.96
N PHE A 60 -6.62 -14.03 8.01
CA PHE A 60 -6.03 -15.29 8.46
C PHE A 60 -6.33 -15.52 9.94
N PHE A 61 -5.99 -14.56 10.80
CA PHE A 61 -6.17 -14.66 12.24
C PHE A 61 -7.64 -14.73 12.67
N LYS A 62 -8.56 -14.06 11.95
CA LYS A 62 -10.01 -14.18 12.19
C LYS A 62 -10.56 -15.60 12.01
N LYS A 63 -9.87 -16.46 11.25
CA LYS A 63 -10.31 -17.83 10.96
C LYS A 63 -9.80 -18.86 11.95
N LEU A 64 -8.78 -18.52 12.74
CA LEU A 64 -8.23 -19.41 13.74
C LEU A 64 -9.17 -19.52 14.93
N SER A 65 -9.17 -20.68 15.59
CA SER A 65 -9.72 -20.81 16.92
C SER A 65 -8.91 -20.00 17.94
N ILE A 66 -9.47 -19.78 19.14
CA ILE A 66 -8.78 -19.03 20.20
C ILE A 66 -7.46 -19.71 20.59
N GLU A 67 -7.45 -21.05 20.65
CA GLU A 67 -6.27 -21.85 20.99
C GLU A 67 -5.19 -21.72 19.92
N GLU A 68 -5.54 -21.97 18.65
CA GLU A 68 -4.63 -21.83 17.51
C GLU A 68 -4.07 -20.41 17.39
N PHE A 69 -4.89 -19.39 17.66
CA PHE A 69 -4.45 -18.01 17.62
C PHE A 69 -3.39 -17.71 18.69
N GLN A 70 -3.57 -18.21 19.92
CA GLN A 70 -2.58 -18.02 20.98
C GLN A 70 -1.30 -18.81 20.71
N GLU A 71 -1.42 -20.01 20.16
CA GLU A 71 -0.29 -20.87 19.81
C GLU A 71 0.53 -20.29 18.66
N TYR A 72 -0.13 -19.71 17.65
CA TYR A 72 0.53 -19.08 16.51
C TYR A 72 1.61 -18.08 16.93
N LYS A 73 1.30 -17.21 17.91
CA LYS A 73 2.27 -16.23 18.41
C LYS A 73 3.43 -16.89 19.16
N LYS A 74 3.19 -17.97 19.89
CA LYS A 74 4.25 -18.68 20.63
C LYS A 74 5.25 -19.30 19.66
N GLU A 75 4.75 -19.98 18.64
CA GLU A 75 5.56 -20.67 17.64
C GLU A 75 6.31 -19.70 16.71
N HIS A 76 5.64 -18.64 16.24
CA HIS A 76 6.16 -17.78 15.16
C HIS A 76 6.58 -16.38 15.64
N SER A 77 6.78 -16.18 16.94
CA SER A 77 7.09 -14.86 17.54
C SER A 77 8.26 -14.12 16.90
N LYS A 78 9.30 -14.85 16.45
CA LYS A 78 10.52 -14.28 15.86
C LYS A 78 10.45 -14.08 14.36
N ASP A 79 9.58 -14.82 13.68
CA ASP A 79 9.51 -14.86 12.21
C ASP A 79 8.31 -14.09 11.65
N MET A 80 7.44 -13.58 12.53
CA MET A 80 6.32 -12.74 12.12
C MET A 80 6.80 -11.43 11.49
N SER A 81 6.25 -11.12 10.32
CA SER A 81 6.39 -9.79 9.72
C SER A 81 5.70 -8.74 10.59
N MET A 82 6.10 -7.47 10.49
CA MET A 82 5.44 -6.38 11.22
C MET A 82 3.95 -6.26 10.88
N ALA A 83 3.57 -6.60 9.65
CA ALA A 83 2.17 -6.65 9.23
C ALA A 83 1.39 -7.73 10.01
N ALA A 84 1.99 -8.92 10.19
CA ALA A 84 1.42 -10.00 10.99
C ALA A 84 1.30 -9.59 12.46
N LEU A 85 2.38 -9.06 13.04
CA LEU A 85 2.41 -8.63 14.45
C LEU A 85 1.34 -7.57 14.74
N ALA A 86 1.20 -6.56 13.88
CA ALA A 86 0.20 -5.52 14.04
C ALA A 86 -1.22 -6.05 13.89
N ALA A 87 -1.45 -7.02 12.99
CA ALA A 87 -2.78 -7.63 12.80
C ALA A 87 -3.16 -8.49 14.02
N TYR A 88 -2.21 -9.26 14.53
CA TYR A 88 -2.36 -10.05 15.75
C TYR A 88 -2.74 -9.17 16.95
N ALA A 89 -1.97 -8.10 17.19
CA ALA A 89 -2.22 -7.19 18.30
C ALA A 89 -3.60 -6.55 18.22
N ARG A 90 -4.07 -6.21 17.02
CA ARG A 90 -5.38 -5.58 16.83
C ARG A 90 -6.53 -6.54 17.12
N ILE A 91 -6.42 -7.79 16.67
CA ILE A 91 -7.43 -8.81 16.99
C ILE A 91 -7.46 -9.10 18.49
N MET A 92 -6.29 -9.24 19.14
CA MET A 92 -6.22 -9.38 20.60
C MET A 92 -6.89 -8.20 21.33
N ASN A 93 -6.65 -6.97 20.87
CA ASN A 93 -7.20 -5.77 21.49
C ASN A 93 -8.69 -5.55 21.17
N SER A 94 -9.20 -6.13 20.08
CA SER A 94 -10.59 -5.98 19.65
C SER A 94 -11.59 -6.66 20.60
N VAL A 95 -11.17 -7.73 21.29
CA VAL A 95 -12.04 -8.43 22.26
C VAL A 95 -12.42 -7.52 23.44
N PRO A 96 -11.48 -6.85 24.14
CA PRO A 96 -11.82 -5.95 25.23
C PRO A 96 -12.21 -4.52 24.81
N LYS A 97 -11.87 -4.06 23.60
CA LYS A 97 -12.07 -2.66 23.18
C LYS A 97 -13.03 -2.53 22.00
N LEU A 98 -14.17 -1.89 22.24
CA LEU A 98 -15.20 -1.67 21.23
C LEU A 98 -14.71 -0.87 20.01
N GLU A 99 -13.85 0.12 20.20
CA GLU A 99 -13.31 0.94 19.11
C GLU A 99 -12.47 0.10 18.15
N GLU A 100 -11.57 -0.72 18.69
CA GLU A 100 -10.74 -1.65 17.92
C GLU A 100 -11.59 -2.70 17.22
N PHE A 101 -12.64 -3.21 17.89
CA PHE A 101 -13.60 -4.11 17.26
C PHE A 101 -14.28 -3.47 16.04
N LYS A 102 -14.79 -2.25 16.18
CA LYS A 102 -15.41 -1.51 15.07
C LYS A 102 -14.44 -1.34 13.91
N GLU A 103 -13.17 -1.01 14.18
CA GLU A 103 -12.17 -0.85 13.14
C GLU A 103 -11.82 -2.17 12.43
N VAL A 104 -11.64 -3.27 13.17
CA VAL A 104 -11.38 -4.59 12.59
C VAL A 104 -12.57 -5.05 11.75
N ALA A 105 -13.80 -4.90 12.25
CA ALA A 105 -15.01 -5.24 11.52
C ALA A 105 -15.14 -4.41 10.23
N ASN A 106 -15.03 -3.09 10.32
CA ASN A 106 -15.11 -2.19 9.17
C ASN A 106 -14.08 -2.49 8.07
N ARG A 107 -12.86 -2.93 8.44
CA ARG A 107 -11.81 -3.26 7.48
C ARG A 107 -11.93 -4.65 6.86
N THR A 108 -12.62 -5.58 7.52
CA THR A 108 -12.70 -6.98 7.09
C THR A 108 -14.07 -7.35 6.50
N GLU A 109 -15.14 -6.76 7.01
CA GLU A 109 -16.52 -6.98 6.58
C GLU A 109 -17.07 -5.80 5.78
N GLY A 110 -16.36 -4.68 5.80
CA GLY A 110 -16.70 -3.47 5.05
C GLY A 110 -17.55 -2.48 5.87
N ILE A 111 -17.48 -1.22 5.48
CA ILE A 111 -18.31 -0.16 6.07
C ILE A 111 -19.61 -0.06 5.26
N PRO A 112 -20.78 0.02 5.92
CA PRO A 112 -22.04 0.27 5.22
C PRO A 112 -21.96 1.58 4.43
N LYS A 113 -22.41 1.56 3.17
CA LYS A 113 -22.41 2.74 2.31
C LYS A 113 -23.26 3.85 2.94
N GLN A 114 -22.68 5.03 3.15
CA GLN A 114 -23.41 6.18 3.63
C GLN A 114 -24.19 6.81 2.47
N GLN A 115 -25.52 6.84 2.57
CA GLN A 115 -26.37 7.54 1.62
C GLN A 115 -26.35 9.04 1.96
N ILE A 116 -25.92 9.86 1.01
CA ILE A 116 -25.97 11.32 1.11
C ILE A 116 -27.08 11.77 0.17
N GLU A 117 -28.14 12.35 0.72
CA GLU A 117 -29.20 12.97 -0.07
C GLU A 117 -28.87 14.45 -0.27
N LEU A 118 -28.63 14.83 -1.52
CA LEU A 118 -28.39 16.22 -1.91
C LEU A 118 -29.70 16.80 -2.47
N SER A 119 -30.42 17.57 -1.66
CA SER A 119 -31.55 18.37 -2.13
C SER A 119 -31.07 19.80 -2.43
N SER A 120 -31.08 20.18 -3.71
CA SER A 120 -30.81 21.56 -4.12
C SER A 120 -32.12 22.30 -4.39
N ASP A 121 -32.55 23.15 -3.45
CA ASP A 121 -33.45 24.25 -3.77
C ASP A 121 -32.59 25.38 -4.38
N LYS A 122 -32.93 25.87 -5.58
CA LYS A 122 -32.14 26.89 -6.30
C LYS A 122 -31.92 28.20 -5.52
N ASP A 123 -32.71 28.44 -4.49
CA ASP A 123 -32.72 29.68 -3.69
C ASP A 123 -32.35 29.50 -2.21
N LYS A 124 -31.83 28.32 -1.78
CA LYS A 124 -31.44 28.08 -0.38
C LYS A 124 -30.02 27.54 -0.27
N PRO A 125 -29.28 27.90 0.80
CA PRO A 125 -27.96 27.35 1.05
C PRO A 125 -28.02 25.82 1.15
N LEU A 126 -26.98 25.15 0.65
CA LEU A 126 -26.83 23.69 0.75
C LEU A 126 -26.78 23.27 2.22
N ILE A 127 -27.76 22.49 2.66
CA ILE A 127 -27.79 21.93 4.03
C ILE A 127 -27.37 20.46 3.96
N PHE A 128 -26.21 20.14 4.55
CA PHE A 128 -25.76 18.76 4.71
C PHE A 128 -26.51 18.11 5.88
N LYS A 129 -27.56 17.34 5.60
CA LYS A 129 -28.20 16.49 6.62
C LYS A 129 -27.40 15.20 6.77
N VAL A 130 -26.41 15.21 7.65
CA VAL A 130 -25.69 14.00 8.04
C VAL A 130 -26.49 13.30 9.13
N ASN A 131 -27.11 12.15 8.82
CA ASN A 131 -27.69 11.27 9.83
C ASN A 131 -26.57 10.57 10.61
N LEU A 132 -26.04 11.26 11.62
CA LEU A 132 -25.16 10.67 12.62
C LEU A 132 -26.03 9.85 13.56
N ARG A 133 -25.86 8.51 13.57
CA ARG A 133 -26.32 7.72 14.71
C ARG A 133 -25.52 8.20 15.92
N GLN A 134 -26.15 8.96 16.81
CA GLN A 134 -25.56 9.30 18.09
C GLN A 134 -25.26 7.99 18.81
N VAL A 135 -23.98 7.77 19.10
CA VAL A 135 -23.57 6.70 20.02
C VAL A 135 -23.73 7.32 21.39
N ASP A 136 -24.75 6.90 22.12
CA ASP A 136 -24.98 7.29 23.51
C ASP A 136 -23.70 7.00 24.32
N LYS A 137 -23.06 8.04 24.84
CA LYS A 137 -21.83 7.94 25.62
C LYS A 137 -22.08 7.60 27.10
N ASP A 138 -23.34 7.48 27.52
CA ASP A 138 -23.72 7.50 28.93
C ASP A 138 -24.33 6.18 29.42
N LYS A 139 -23.65 5.05 29.15
CA LYS A 139 -23.99 3.75 29.79
C LYS A 139 -22.74 2.94 30.14
N ASN A 140 -21.86 3.51 30.95
CA ASN A 140 -20.90 2.77 31.77
C ASN A 140 -20.72 3.55 33.09
N GLU A 141 -21.72 3.45 33.97
CA GLU A 141 -21.51 3.44 35.43
C GLU A 141 -21.47 1.98 35.87
#